data_AF-A0A1W9R398-F1
#
_entry.id   AF-A0A1W9R398-F1
#
_cell.length_a   1.000
_cell.length_b   1.000
_cell.length_c   1.000
_cell.angle_alpha   90.00
_cell.angle_beta   90.00
_cell.angle_gamma   90.00
#
_symmetry.space_group_name_H-M   'P 1'
#
loop_
_entity.id
_entity.type
_entity.pdbx_description
1 polymer ?
#
loop_
_entity_poly.entity_id
_entity_poly.type
_entity_poly.pdbx_seq_one_letter_code
_entity_poly.pdbx_strand_id
1 'polypeptide(L)'
;MRRLGRYEFSKALWERCKEYLSQHKTLRLFPLSFKEFLNLFKTKSEREKEVQELQKIIKEKIQLTDDEEVAYRFGLMIVETASKPYFSYRDFAAGSKNSLVAEKQEPKYFKAVIKAICEVYNVEGVAFLIDEFEEVAFPKRMTKKKIYEYLITLRRLIDISEEENLWIVLAMVPSAMDETKVMDTALWERLTHQQLETMLTLEPLNEDECINLLIWWFDRVREKNSQYKGTLFPFSDDFRKLLKRPEIRHPRPLIKIGFFTLSRAENKKIEPPISIKFIQKVIDELYPPKNEKKKSS
;
A
#
# COMPACT_ATOMS: atom_id res chain seq x y z
N MET A 1 8.66 3.37 -6.36
CA MET A 1 7.83 2.18 -6.05
C MET A 1 8.05 1.14 -7.13
N ARG A 2 8.74 0.03 -6.84
CA ARG A 2 8.89 -1.08 -7.80
C ARG A 2 7.64 -1.96 -7.69
N ARG A 3 6.99 -2.28 -8.82
CA ARG A 3 5.96 -3.33 -8.84
C ARG A 3 6.68 -4.68 -8.80
N LEU A 4 6.44 -5.44 -7.74
CA LEU A 4 7.01 -6.76 -7.52
C LEU A 4 6.01 -7.81 -8.03
N GLY A 5 6.22 -8.28 -9.26
CA GLY A 5 5.53 -9.45 -9.79
C GLY A 5 6.21 -10.74 -9.38
N ARG A 6 5.54 -11.87 -9.62
CA ARG A 6 6.10 -13.20 -9.33
C ARG A 6 7.41 -13.43 -10.08
N TYR A 7 7.48 -13.04 -11.36
CA TYR A 7 8.69 -13.20 -12.16
C TYR A 7 9.89 -12.46 -11.54
N GLU A 8 9.74 -11.19 -11.19
CA GLU A 8 10.80 -10.36 -10.61
C GLU A 8 11.24 -10.92 -9.25
N PHE A 9 10.29 -11.29 -8.40
CA PHE A 9 10.59 -11.87 -7.09
C PHE A 9 11.30 -13.23 -7.22
N SER A 10 10.76 -14.15 -8.02
CA SER A 10 11.36 -15.47 -8.25
C SER A 10 12.74 -15.38 -8.88
N LYS A 11 12.92 -14.48 -9.85
CA LYS A 11 14.22 -14.24 -10.48
C LYS A 11 15.24 -13.82 -9.44
N ALA A 12 14.91 -12.83 -8.63
CA ALA A 12 15.86 -12.24 -7.71
C ALA A 12 16.17 -13.19 -6.53
N LEU A 13 15.17 -13.97 -6.08
CA LEU A 13 15.39 -15.08 -5.14
C LEU A 13 16.29 -16.18 -5.73
N TRP A 14 16.09 -16.54 -6.99
CA TRP A 14 16.96 -17.49 -7.69
C TRP A 14 18.38 -16.94 -7.87
N GLU A 15 18.55 -15.66 -8.22
CA GLU A 15 19.87 -15.03 -8.32
C GLU A 15 20.65 -15.16 -7.00
N ARG A 16 19.96 -15.04 -5.86
CA ARG A 16 20.54 -15.28 -4.54
C ARG A 16 20.88 -16.75 -4.29
N CYS A 17 20.03 -17.68 -4.73
CA CYS A 17 20.30 -19.12 -4.62
C CYS A 17 21.44 -19.59 -5.54
N LYS A 18 21.62 -18.92 -6.67
CA LYS A 18 22.53 -19.32 -7.75
C LYS A 18 23.98 -19.47 -7.29
N GLU A 19 24.40 -18.67 -6.32
CA GLU A 19 25.74 -18.70 -5.73
C GLU A 19 26.06 -20.04 -5.04
N TYR A 20 25.02 -20.77 -4.62
CA TYR A 20 25.13 -22.02 -3.86
C TYR A 20 24.68 -23.27 -4.65
N LEU A 21 24.19 -23.09 -5.87
CA LEU A 21 23.83 -24.21 -6.73
C LEU A 21 25.08 -25.03 -7.07
N SER A 22 24.93 -26.36 -7.07
CA SER A 22 26.04 -27.28 -7.28
C SER A 22 26.83 -26.96 -8.57
N GLN A 23 28.17 -26.95 -8.46
CA GLN A 23 29.12 -26.57 -9.52
C GLN A 23 28.91 -27.32 -10.85
N HIS A 24 28.21 -28.45 -10.83
CA HIS A 24 27.92 -29.27 -12.00
C HIS A 24 26.96 -28.61 -13.01
N LYS A 25 26.20 -27.56 -12.64
CA LYS A 25 25.37 -26.78 -13.58
C LYS A 25 26.01 -25.44 -14.01
N THR A 26 27.08 -25.02 -13.33
CA THR A 26 27.90 -23.83 -13.64
C THR A 26 29.14 -24.13 -14.48
N LEU A 27 29.29 -25.37 -14.98
CA LEU A 27 30.23 -25.76 -16.06
C LEU A 27 29.82 -25.17 -17.43
N ARG A 28 29.48 -23.89 -17.47
CA ARG A 28 29.26 -23.12 -18.70
C ARG A 28 30.14 -21.89 -18.64
N LEU A 29 30.79 -21.59 -19.76
CA LEU A 29 31.62 -20.38 -19.94
C LEU A 29 30.84 -19.08 -19.69
N PHE A 30 29.51 -19.13 -19.74
CA PHE A 30 28.62 -17.99 -19.51
C PHE A 30 27.66 -18.26 -18.34
N PRO A 31 27.37 -17.23 -17.51
CA PRO A 31 26.39 -17.35 -16.45
C PRO A 31 25.02 -17.68 -17.05
N LEU A 32 24.43 -18.79 -16.60
CA LEU A 32 23.06 -19.15 -16.94
C LEU A 32 22.12 -17.99 -16.58
N SER A 33 21.22 -17.59 -17.48
CA SER A 33 20.16 -16.63 -17.18
C SER A 33 18.96 -17.31 -16.52
N PHE A 34 18.10 -16.54 -15.83
CA PHE A 34 16.91 -17.11 -15.18
C PHE A 34 15.96 -17.79 -16.18
N LYS A 35 15.80 -17.24 -17.40
CA LYS A 35 14.97 -17.87 -18.44
C LYS A 35 15.56 -19.19 -18.91
N GLU A 36 16.88 -19.25 -19.10
CA GLU A 36 17.56 -20.48 -19.49
C GLU A 36 17.47 -21.53 -18.40
N PHE A 37 17.62 -21.14 -17.13
CA PHE A 37 17.42 -21.99 -15.97
C PHE A 37 16.05 -22.65 -15.97
N LEU A 38 14.98 -21.85 -16.10
CA LEU A 38 13.62 -22.36 -16.15
C LEU A 38 13.37 -23.35 -17.30
N ASN A 39 14.06 -23.17 -18.43
CA ASN A 39 13.94 -24.03 -19.61
C ASN A 39 14.70 -25.38 -19.49
N LEU A 40 15.52 -25.57 -18.45
CA LEU A 40 16.24 -26.84 -18.24
C LEU A 40 15.31 -27.98 -17.82
N PHE A 41 14.17 -27.68 -17.20
CA PHE A 41 13.30 -28.67 -16.55
C PHE A 41 12.07 -29.00 -17.42
N LYS A 42 12.19 -30.05 -18.23
CA LYS A 42 11.14 -30.47 -19.18
C LYS A 42 10.12 -31.41 -18.54
N THR A 43 10.54 -32.19 -17.53
CA THR A 43 9.68 -33.18 -16.86
C THR A 43 9.32 -32.75 -15.44
N LYS A 44 8.21 -33.31 -14.91
CA LYS A 44 7.79 -33.07 -13.52
C LYS A 44 8.85 -33.55 -12.51
N SER A 45 9.53 -34.67 -12.79
CA SER A 45 10.57 -35.21 -11.91
C SER A 45 11.81 -34.32 -11.83
N GLU A 46 12.23 -33.74 -12.95
CA GLU A 46 13.34 -32.77 -12.97
C GLU A 46 13.01 -31.51 -12.17
N ARG A 47 11.78 -30.99 -12.32
CA ARG A 47 11.31 -29.85 -11.54
C ARG A 47 11.31 -30.16 -10.04
N GLU A 48 10.81 -31.32 -9.64
CA GLU A 48 10.78 -31.72 -8.23
C GLU A 48 12.19 -31.81 -7.61
N LYS A 49 13.15 -32.39 -8.34
CA LYS A 49 14.54 -32.45 -7.90
C LYS A 49 15.15 -31.06 -7.71
N GLU A 50 14.85 -30.13 -8.64
CA GLU A 50 15.32 -28.75 -8.52
C GLU A 50 14.70 -28.04 -7.33
N VAL A 51 13.39 -28.22 -7.10
CA VAL A 51 12.71 -27.65 -5.93
C VAL A 51 13.37 -28.14 -4.64
N GLN A 52 13.74 -29.41 -4.55
CA GLN A 52 14.44 -29.97 -3.39
C GLN A 52 15.88 -29.42 -3.23
N GLU A 53 16.59 -29.16 -4.32
CA GLU A 53 17.92 -28.50 -4.27
C GLU A 53 17.78 -27.06 -3.77
N LEU A 54 16.84 -26.29 -4.32
CA LEU A 54 16.54 -24.92 -3.90
C LEU A 54 16.06 -24.86 -2.46
N GLN A 55 15.22 -25.79 -2.02
CA GLN A 55 14.76 -25.90 -0.63
C GLN A 55 15.94 -25.99 0.34
N LYS A 56 16.91 -26.86 0.06
CA LYS A 56 18.12 -27.00 0.89
C LYS A 56 18.93 -25.71 0.93
N ILE A 57 19.13 -25.06 -0.21
CA ILE A 57 19.86 -23.79 -0.29
C ILE A 57 19.15 -22.70 0.52
N ILE A 58 17.83 -22.56 0.35
CA ILE A 58 17.02 -21.54 1.02
C ILE A 58 17.04 -21.71 2.54
N LYS A 59 16.96 -22.96 3.03
CA LYS A 59 16.97 -23.28 4.46
C LYS A 59 18.37 -23.20 5.06
N GLU A 60 19.37 -23.85 4.44
CA GLU A 60 20.68 -24.08 5.06
C GLU A 60 21.72 -23.00 4.73
N LYS A 61 21.64 -22.39 3.54
CA LYS A 61 22.65 -21.42 3.06
C LYS A 61 22.16 -19.98 3.18
N ILE A 62 20.96 -19.69 2.69
CA ILE A 62 20.36 -18.36 2.76
C ILE A 62 19.65 -18.13 4.10
N GLN A 63 19.17 -19.20 4.75
CA GLN A 63 18.53 -19.16 6.06
C GLN A 63 17.28 -18.26 6.11
N LEU A 64 16.48 -18.25 5.05
CA LEU A 64 15.23 -17.48 5.00
C LEU A 64 14.16 -18.03 5.94
N THR A 65 14.20 -19.33 6.22
CA THR A 65 13.24 -20.05 7.06
C THR A 65 13.89 -21.32 7.61
N ASP A 66 13.47 -21.75 8.80
CA ASP A 66 13.79 -23.06 9.39
C ASP A 66 12.77 -24.14 8.97
N ASP A 67 11.58 -23.72 8.55
CA ASP A 67 10.48 -24.58 8.12
C ASP A 67 10.70 -25.17 6.72
N GLU A 68 10.68 -26.50 6.62
CA GLU A 68 10.92 -27.23 5.37
C GLU A 68 9.86 -26.99 4.32
N GLU A 69 8.60 -26.89 4.73
CA GLU A 69 7.48 -26.68 3.81
C GLU A 69 7.57 -25.27 3.22
N VAL A 70 7.86 -24.26 4.05
CA VAL A 70 8.04 -22.88 3.56
C VAL A 70 9.21 -22.78 2.58
N ALA A 71 10.36 -23.42 2.87
CA ALA A 71 11.50 -23.45 1.97
C ALA A 71 11.17 -24.15 0.64
N TYR A 72 10.44 -25.28 0.72
CA TYR A 72 9.97 -26.01 -0.45
C TYR A 72 9.06 -25.13 -1.33
N ARG A 73 8.14 -24.39 -0.71
CA ARG A 73 7.22 -23.49 -1.43
C ARG A 73 7.94 -22.34 -2.13
N PHE A 74 9.03 -21.82 -1.58
CA PHE A 74 9.88 -20.88 -2.31
C PHE A 74 10.58 -21.51 -3.51
N GLY A 75 11.13 -22.72 -3.36
CA GLY A 75 11.70 -23.47 -4.49
C GLY A 75 10.67 -23.71 -5.59
N LEU A 76 9.46 -24.13 -5.21
CA LEU A 76 8.33 -24.33 -6.11
C LEU A 76 7.94 -23.03 -6.82
N MET A 77 7.89 -21.91 -6.08
CA MET A 77 7.61 -20.59 -6.63
C MET A 77 8.59 -20.23 -7.74
N ILE A 78 9.89 -20.43 -7.54
CA ILE A 78 10.94 -20.21 -8.53
C ILE A 78 10.70 -21.06 -9.78
N VAL A 79 10.61 -22.39 -9.62
CA VAL A 79 10.56 -23.34 -10.75
C VAL A 79 9.27 -23.20 -11.56
N GLU A 80 8.13 -23.00 -10.91
CA GLU A 80 6.82 -22.87 -11.57
C GLU A 80 6.59 -21.51 -12.24
N THR A 81 7.44 -20.52 -12.00
CA THR A 81 7.37 -19.20 -12.67
C THR A 81 7.43 -19.32 -14.19
N ALA A 82 8.03 -20.40 -14.72
CA ALA A 82 8.01 -20.73 -16.15
C ALA A 82 6.58 -20.89 -16.70
N SER A 83 5.73 -21.61 -15.95
CA SER A 83 4.33 -21.89 -16.33
C SER A 83 3.36 -20.81 -15.87
N LYS A 84 3.67 -20.10 -14.78
CA LYS A 84 2.80 -19.11 -14.17
C LYS A 84 3.63 -17.91 -13.70
N PRO A 85 3.87 -16.91 -14.57
CA PRO A 85 4.76 -15.79 -14.26
C PRO A 85 4.11 -14.71 -13.37
N TYR A 86 2.90 -14.95 -12.87
CA TYR A 86 2.14 -14.03 -12.03
C TYR A 86 1.62 -14.71 -10.76
N PHE A 87 1.41 -13.93 -9.71
CA PHE A 87 0.69 -14.39 -8.53
C PHE A 87 -0.82 -14.28 -8.72
N SER A 88 -1.55 -15.24 -8.18
CA SER A 88 -3.01 -15.23 -8.07
C SER A 88 -3.42 -15.33 -6.60
N TYR A 89 -4.60 -14.81 -6.26
CA TYR A 89 -5.13 -14.90 -4.90
C TYR A 89 -5.11 -16.33 -4.34
N ARG A 90 -5.40 -17.34 -5.18
CA ARG A 90 -5.42 -18.75 -4.76
C ARG A 90 -4.05 -19.27 -4.32
N ASP A 91 -2.96 -18.65 -4.78
CA ASP A 91 -1.61 -19.03 -4.37
C ASP A 91 -1.33 -18.65 -2.91
N PHE A 92 -2.12 -17.74 -2.33
CA PHE A 92 -1.94 -17.30 -0.94
C PHE A 92 -3.14 -17.66 -0.04
N ALA A 93 -4.17 -18.28 -0.60
CA ALA A 93 -5.30 -18.80 0.16
C ALA A 93 -4.94 -20.15 0.77
N ALA A 94 -4.59 -20.12 2.07
CA ALA A 94 -4.24 -21.29 2.85
C ALA A 94 -5.27 -22.43 2.70
N GLY A 95 -4.78 -23.68 2.62
CA GLY A 95 -5.61 -24.88 2.52
C GLY A 95 -6.15 -25.20 1.11
N SER A 96 -5.87 -24.38 0.08
CA SER A 96 -6.22 -24.74 -1.30
C SER A 96 -5.18 -25.69 -1.92
N LYS A 97 -5.63 -26.60 -2.81
CA LYS A 97 -4.80 -27.67 -3.42
C LYS A 97 -3.52 -27.17 -4.12
N ASN A 98 -3.46 -25.89 -4.50
CA ASN A 98 -2.33 -25.25 -5.17
C ASN A 98 -1.82 -24.01 -4.41
N SER A 99 -2.09 -23.90 -3.11
CA SER A 99 -1.60 -22.81 -2.29
C SER A 99 -0.08 -22.89 -2.12
N LEU A 100 0.59 -21.74 -2.19
CA LEU A 100 1.99 -21.57 -1.76
C LEU A 100 2.11 -21.43 -0.24
N VAL A 101 0.97 -21.21 0.45
CA VAL A 101 0.89 -21.09 1.90
C VAL A 101 0.18 -22.32 2.46
N ALA A 102 0.89 -23.12 3.24
CA ALA A 102 0.29 -24.24 3.95
C ALA A 102 -0.61 -23.72 5.09
N GLU A 103 -1.69 -24.44 5.36
CA GLU A 103 -2.61 -24.10 6.46
C GLU A 103 -1.87 -24.09 7.80
N LYS A 104 -2.10 -23.04 8.61
CA LYS A 104 -1.42 -22.80 9.91
C LYS A 104 0.07 -22.42 9.82
N GLN A 105 0.66 -22.37 8.63
CA GLN A 105 2.04 -21.89 8.41
C GLN A 105 2.08 -20.46 7.84
N GLU A 106 0.94 -19.77 7.80
CA GLU A 106 0.86 -18.41 7.26
C GLU A 106 1.89 -17.47 7.93
N PRO A 107 2.06 -17.47 9.27
CA PRO A 107 3.01 -16.57 9.91
C PRO A 107 4.46 -16.81 9.47
N LYS A 108 4.90 -18.07 9.46
CA LYS A 108 6.26 -18.44 9.05
C LYS A 108 6.49 -18.12 7.58
N TYR A 109 5.50 -18.37 6.74
CA TYR A 109 5.56 -18.03 5.33
C TYR A 109 5.74 -16.52 5.13
N PHE A 110 4.93 -15.68 5.79
CA PHE A 110 5.04 -14.23 5.69
C PHE A 110 6.38 -13.71 6.22
N LYS A 111 6.83 -14.22 7.38
CA LYS A 111 8.14 -13.93 7.96
C LYS A 111 9.26 -14.21 6.96
N ALA A 112 9.24 -15.38 6.33
CA ALA A 112 10.24 -15.76 5.35
C ALA A 112 10.15 -14.96 4.05
N VAL A 113 8.95 -14.52 3.62
CA VAL A 113 8.78 -13.60 2.48
C VAL A 113 9.40 -12.24 2.79
N ILE A 114 9.19 -11.70 4.00
CA ILE A 114 9.78 -10.42 4.41
C ILE A 114 11.31 -10.52 4.40
N LYS A 115 11.87 -11.56 5.02
CA LYS A 115 13.32 -11.84 4.98
C LYS A 115 13.84 -11.95 3.55
N ALA A 116 13.12 -12.69 2.70
CA ALA A 116 13.49 -12.84 1.30
C ALA A 116 13.52 -11.49 0.58
N ILE A 117 12.54 -10.61 0.81
CA ILE A 117 12.53 -9.26 0.23
C ILE A 117 13.72 -8.46 0.72
N CYS A 118 13.99 -8.46 2.03
CA CYS A 118 15.11 -7.73 2.62
C CYS A 118 16.45 -8.18 2.03
N GLU A 119 16.71 -9.49 2.01
CA GLU A 119 17.93 -10.09 1.46
C GLU A 119 18.09 -9.81 -0.04
N VAL A 120 17.04 -10.09 -0.82
CA VAL A 120 17.11 -10.05 -2.28
C VAL A 120 17.23 -8.62 -2.82
N TYR A 121 16.58 -7.66 -2.16
CA TYR A 121 16.60 -6.26 -2.57
C TYR A 121 17.60 -5.41 -1.80
N ASN A 122 18.33 -6.00 -0.85
CA ASN A 122 19.26 -5.32 0.06
C ASN A 122 18.59 -4.10 0.71
N VAL A 123 17.43 -4.33 1.32
CA VAL A 123 16.67 -3.33 2.06
C VAL A 123 16.62 -3.71 3.54
N GLU A 124 16.65 -2.71 4.42
CA GLU A 124 16.66 -2.93 5.87
C GLU A 124 15.31 -3.41 6.41
N GLY A 125 14.22 -3.12 5.70
CA GLY A 125 12.88 -3.51 6.10
C GLY A 125 11.82 -3.25 5.04
N VAL A 126 10.59 -3.66 5.34
CA VAL A 126 9.43 -3.57 4.44
C VAL A 126 8.34 -2.77 5.13
N ALA A 127 7.70 -1.84 4.42
CA ALA A 127 6.54 -1.10 4.92
C ALA A 127 5.29 -1.42 4.10
N PHE A 128 4.22 -1.83 4.77
CA PHE A 128 2.89 -1.99 4.19
C PHE A 128 2.01 -0.81 4.56
N LEU A 129 1.51 -0.10 3.54
CA LEU A 129 0.44 0.86 3.71
C LEU A 129 -0.86 0.21 3.24
N ILE A 130 -1.80 0.05 4.16
CA ILE A 130 -3.15 -0.43 3.88
C ILE A 130 -4.07 0.78 3.99
N ASP A 131 -4.40 1.35 2.83
CA ASP A 131 -5.34 2.46 2.70
C ASP A 131 -6.79 1.96 2.73
N GLU A 132 -7.71 2.81 3.18
CA GLU A 132 -9.15 2.52 3.29
C GLU A 132 -9.43 1.17 3.97
N PHE A 133 -8.81 0.93 5.14
CA PHE A 133 -8.88 -0.35 5.86
C PHE A 133 -10.32 -0.86 6.05
N GLU A 134 -11.29 0.04 6.24
CA GLU A 134 -12.71 -0.26 6.33
C GLU A 134 -13.29 -0.99 5.12
N GLU A 135 -12.79 -0.73 3.91
CA GLU A 135 -13.29 -1.43 2.73
C GLU A 135 -12.91 -2.90 2.74
N VAL A 136 -11.78 -3.23 3.38
CA VAL A 136 -11.28 -4.60 3.50
C VAL A 136 -11.84 -5.29 4.73
N ALA A 137 -11.94 -4.57 5.85
CA ALA A 137 -12.44 -5.11 7.12
C ALA A 137 -13.97 -5.19 7.19
N PHE A 138 -14.68 -4.25 6.54
CA PHE A 138 -16.14 -4.11 6.63
C PHE A 138 -16.88 -4.14 5.26
N PRO A 139 -16.48 -4.94 4.27
CA PRO A 139 -17.20 -4.99 3.01
C PRO A 139 -18.60 -5.57 3.22
N LYS A 140 -19.62 -4.86 2.72
CA LYS A 140 -21.04 -5.31 2.69
C LYS A 140 -21.25 -6.70 2.04
N ARG A 141 -20.23 -7.23 1.33
CA ARG A 141 -20.28 -8.45 0.52
C ARG A 141 -19.52 -9.64 1.12
N MET A 142 -18.80 -9.51 2.25
CA MET A 142 -18.16 -10.65 2.91
C MET A 142 -19.01 -11.22 4.04
N THR A 143 -18.92 -12.53 4.24
CA THR A 143 -19.53 -13.20 5.40
C THR A 143 -18.72 -12.88 6.66
N LYS A 144 -19.38 -12.83 7.82
CA LYS A 144 -18.72 -12.57 9.12
C LYS A 144 -17.50 -13.48 9.37
N LYS A 145 -17.57 -14.74 8.93
CA LYS A 145 -16.47 -15.71 9.04
C LYS A 145 -15.21 -15.25 8.31
N LYS A 146 -15.34 -14.76 7.06
CA LYS A 146 -14.20 -14.30 6.26
C LYS A 146 -13.57 -13.04 6.84
N ILE A 147 -14.39 -12.11 7.34
CA ILE A 147 -13.92 -10.91 8.04
C ILE A 147 -13.09 -11.33 9.25
N TYR A 148 -13.59 -12.27 10.05
CA TYR A 148 -12.87 -12.76 11.22
C TYR A 148 -11.54 -13.45 10.87
N GLU A 149 -11.51 -14.30 9.83
CA GLU A 149 -10.27 -14.93 9.33
C GLU A 149 -9.25 -13.89 8.84
N TYR A 150 -9.72 -12.84 8.18
CA TYR A 150 -8.87 -11.73 7.74
C TYR A 150 -8.26 -10.97 8.93
N LEU A 151 -9.07 -10.58 9.91
CA LEU A 151 -8.60 -9.87 11.11
C LEU A 151 -7.63 -10.73 11.93
N ILE A 152 -7.86 -12.05 12.03
CA ILE A 152 -6.89 -12.99 12.62
C ILE A 152 -5.55 -12.93 11.87
N THR A 153 -5.59 -12.96 10.55
CA THR A 153 -4.37 -12.94 9.73
C THR A 153 -3.61 -11.64 9.92
N LEU A 154 -4.31 -10.51 9.99
CA LEU A 154 -3.71 -9.21 10.27
C LEU A 154 -3.06 -9.15 11.66
N ARG A 155 -3.72 -9.68 12.70
CA ARG A 155 -3.10 -9.79 14.04
C ARG A 155 -1.79 -10.57 14.01
N ARG A 156 -1.76 -11.71 13.31
CA ARG A 156 -0.54 -12.50 13.12
C ARG A 156 0.55 -11.74 12.37
N LEU A 157 0.19 -10.90 11.40
CA LEU A 157 1.15 -10.05 10.70
C LEU A 157 1.73 -8.95 11.61
N ILE A 158 0.91 -8.39 12.49
CA ILE A 158 1.38 -7.43 13.51
C ILE A 158 2.34 -8.12 14.48
N ASP A 159 1.99 -9.32 14.95
CA ASP A 159 2.89 -10.09 15.81
C ASP A 159 4.25 -10.35 15.11
N ILE A 160 4.26 -10.59 13.79
CA ILE A 160 5.52 -10.71 13.00
C ILE A 160 6.27 -9.38 12.91
N SER A 161 5.59 -8.24 12.82
CA SER A 161 6.25 -6.93 12.81
C SER A 161 7.00 -6.60 14.10
N GLU A 162 6.70 -7.28 15.20
CA GLU A 162 7.47 -7.13 16.44
C GLU A 162 8.81 -7.90 16.41
N GLU A 163 8.92 -8.92 15.56
CA GLU A 163 10.11 -9.77 15.45
C GLU A 163 10.98 -9.47 14.22
N GLU A 164 10.42 -8.83 13.20
CA GLU A 164 11.07 -8.53 11.93
C GLU A 164 11.00 -7.04 11.61
N ASN A 165 11.88 -6.55 10.74
CA ASN A 165 11.83 -5.16 10.24
C ASN A 165 10.67 -4.96 9.25
N LEU A 166 9.44 -5.15 9.72
CA LEU A 166 8.19 -4.91 9.02
C LEU A 166 7.47 -3.74 9.69
N TRP A 167 7.04 -2.76 8.92
CA TRP A 167 6.15 -1.70 9.37
C TRP A 167 4.78 -1.87 8.73
N ILE A 168 3.72 -1.83 9.54
CA ILE A 168 2.34 -1.87 9.05
C ILE A 168 1.69 -0.53 9.39
N VAL A 169 1.29 0.22 8.36
CA VAL A 169 0.59 1.49 8.48
C VAL A 169 -0.83 1.28 7.95
N LEU A 170 -1.82 1.48 8.82
CA LEU A 170 -3.24 1.44 8.45
C LEU A 170 -3.77 2.86 8.35
N ALA A 171 -4.44 3.18 7.25
CA ALA A 171 -5.22 4.41 7.12
C ALA A 171 -6.71 4.08 7.09
N MET A 172 -7.48 4.81 7.89
CA MET A 172 -8.93 4.62 8.01
C MET A 172 -9.62 5.94 8.37
N VAL A 173 -10.90 6.04 8.05
CA VAL A 173 -11.72 7.18 8.50
C VAL A 173 -12.09 7.08 9.99
N PRO A 174 -12.41 8.18 10.68
CA PRO A 174 -12.76 8.15 12.11
C PRO A 174 -13.92 7.22 12.45
N SER A 175 -14.95 7.10 11.60
CA SER A 175 -16.06 6.16 11.85
C SER A 175 -15.62 4.70 11.79
N ALA A 176 -14.68 4.37 10.91
CA ALA A 176 -14.13 3.02 10.79
C ALA A 176 -13.25 2.64 11.98
N MET A 177 -12.54 3.63 12.53
CA MET A 177 -11.78 3.48 13.78
C MET A 177 -12.70 3.05 14.93
N ASP A 178 -13.83 3.74 15.10
CA ASP A 178 -14.82 3.41 16.14
C ASP A 178 -15.39 2.00 15.94
N GLU A 179 -15.73 1.62 14.71
CA GLU A 179 -16.21 0.27 14.38
C GLU A 179 -15.16 -0.81 14.67
N THR A 180 -13.89 -0.57 14.32
CA THR A 180 -12.78 -1.49 14.57
C THR A 180 -12.59 -1.74 16.06
N LYS A 181 -12.62 -0.67 16.86
CA LYS A 181 -12.46 -0.74 18.33
C LYS A 181 -13.52 -1.62 18.99
N VAL A 182 -14.75 -1.54 18.52
CA VAL A 182 -15.89 -2.34 19.03
C VAL A 182 -15.81 -3.79 18.58
N MET A 183 -15.37 -4.05 17.34
CA MET A 183 -15.46 -5.38 16.73
C MET A 183 -14.30 -6.30 17.11
N ASP A 184 -13.06 -5.78 17.19
CA ASP A 184 -11.87 -6.54 17.58
C ASP A 184 -10.94 -5.68 18.43
N THR A 185 -11.27 -5.60 19.72
CA THR A 185 -10.49 -4.85 20.72
C THR A 185 -9.04 -5.33 20.80
N ALA A 186 -8.79 -6.62 20.62
CA ALA A 186 -7.44 -7.19 20.67
C ALA A 186 -6.57 -6.80 19.47
N LEU A 187 -7.18 -6.57 18.30
CA LEU A 187 -6.49 -5.98 17.15
C LEU A 187 -6.21 -4.49 17.40
N TRP A 188 -7.21 -3.75 17.90
CA TRP A 188 -7.08 -2.33 18.20
C TRP A 188 -5.95 -2.03 19.20
N GLU A 189 -5.86 -2.81 20.28
CA GLU A 189 -4.81 -2.68 21.29
C GLU A 189 -3.42 -2.93 20.70
N ARG A 190 -3.27 -3.91 19.79
CA ARG A 190 -2.00 -4.17 19.09
C ARG A 190 -1.60 -3.02 18.18
N LEU A 191 -2.55 -2.49 17.39
CA LEU A 191 -2.28 -1.38 16.47
C LEU A 191 -1.85 -0.10 17.18
N THR A 192 -2.32 0.09 18.41
CA THR A 192 -2.11 1.31 19.20
C THR A 192 -1.10 1.14 20.33
N HIS A 193 -0.46 -0.02 20.45
CA HIS A 193 0.36 -0.43 21.59
C HIS A 193 -0.26 -0.08 22.94
N GLN A 194 -1.59 -0.25 23.06
CA GLN A 194 -2.40 0.08 24.24
C GLN A 194 -2.39 1.55 24.70
N GLN A 195 -1.55 2.42 24.12
CA GLN A 195 -1.33 3.80 24.58
C GLN A 195 -1.54 4.87 23.49
N LEU A 196 -2.04 4.50 22.31
CA LEU A 196 -2.26 5.40 21.15
C LEU A 196 -0.97 6.06 20.62
N GLU A 197 0.21 5.65 21.06
CA GLU A 197 1.50 6.25 20.68
C GLU A 197 1.77 6.16 19.17
N THR A 198 1.19 5.15 18.52
CA THR A 198 1.32 4.90 17.07
C THR A 198 0.15 5.46 16.25
N MET A 199 -0.78 6.18 16.88
CA MET A 199 -1.92 6.78 16.19
C MET A 199 -1.57 8.20 15.72
N LEU A 200 -1.60 8.40 14.40
CA LEU A 200 -1.47 9.72 13.80
C LEU A 200 -2.83 10.19 13.28
N THR A 201 -3.37 11.24 13.90
CA THR A 201 -4.58 11.92 13.40
C THR A 201 -4.19 12.98 12.38
N LEU A 202 -4.70 12.86 11.15
CA LEU A 202 -4.52 13.87 10.12
C LEU A 202 -5.55 14.99 10.30
N GLU A 203 -5.14 16.02 11.03
CA GLU A 203 -5.96 17.22 11.24
C GLU A 203 -6.14 18.01 9.92
N PRO A 204 -7.25 18.77 9.77
CA PRO A 204 -7.37 19.73 8.68
C PRO A 204 -6.21 20.73 8.71
N LEU A 205 -5.72 21.13 7.53
CA LEU A 205 -4.63 22.10 7.41
C LEU A 205 -4.97 23.39 8.17
N ASN A 206 -3.97 24.08 8.71
CA ASN A 206 -4.17 25.43 9.21
C ASN A 206 -4.35 26.44 8.05
N GLU A 207 -4.69 27.69 8.37
CA GLU A 207 -4.98 28.70 7.34
C GLU A 207 -3.78 29.00 6.43
N ASP A 208 -2.57 29.06 7.00
CA ASP A 208 -1.35 29.34 6.24
C ASP A 208 -0.94 28.14 5.36
N GLU A 209 -1.08 26.91 5.87
CA GLU A 209 -0.88 25.68 5.09
C GLU A 209 -1.86 25.59 3.91
N CYS A 210 -3.12 25.97 4.11
CA CYS A 210 -4.11 26.03 3.02
C CYS A 210 -3.68 27.00 1.92
N ILE A 211 -3.25 28.20 2.31
CA ILE A 211 -2.78 29.22 1.36
C ILE A 211 -1.55 28.73 0.62
N ASN A 212 -0.57 28.19 1.34
CA ASN A 212 0.66 27.66 0.74
C ASN A 212 0.36 26.51 -0.24
N LEU A 213 -0.59 25.64 0.09
CA LEU A 213 -1.03 24.57 -0.83
C LEU A 213 -1.66 25.14 -2.10
N LEU A 214 -2.51 26.16 -1.99
CA LEU A 214 -3.12 26.82 -3.15
C LEU A 214 -2.09 27.57 -4.00
N ILE A 215 -1.18 28.31 -3.37
CA ILE A 215 -0.07 28.99 -4.05
C ILE A 215 0.77 27.97 -4.80
N TRP A 216 1.19 26.90 -4.13
CA TRP A 216 1.95 25.80 -4.74
C TRP A 216 1.19 25.21 -5.93
N TRP A 217 -0.12 25.00 -5.81
CA TRP A 217 -0.94 24.47 -6.89
C TRP A 217 -1.03 25.43 -8.09
N PHE A 218 -1.25 26.73 -7.86
CA PHE A 218 -1.26 27.74 -8.91
C PHE A 218 0.10 27.89 -9.60
N ASP A 219 1.20 27.88 -8.83
CA ASP A 219 2.55 28.05 -9.35
C ASP A 219 2.96 26.96 -10.35
N ARG A 220 2.34 25.78 -10.30
CA ARG A 220 2.61 24.69 -11.26
C ARG A 220 2.19 25.03 -12.69
N VAL A 221 1.24 25.95 -12.87
CA VAL A 221 0.73 26.35 -14.18
C VAL A 221 1.18 27.75 -14.60
N ARG A 222 1.79 28.51 -13.68
CA ARG A 222 2.34 29.83 -13.98
C ARG A 222 3.66 29.74 -14.73
N GLU A 223 3.90 30.70 -15.60
CA GLU A 223 5.19 30.87 -16.24
C GLU A 223 6.30 31.16 -15.22
N LYS A 224 7.53 30.74 -15.53
CA LYS A 224 8.67 30.85 -14.60
C LYS A 224 8.92 32.29 -14.10
N ASN A 225 8.66 33.28 -14.94
CA ASN A 225 8.90 34.70 -14.69
C ASN A 225 7.61 35.49 -14.41
N SER A 226 6.50 34.81 -14.10
CA SER A 226 5.25 35.49 -13.78
C SER A 226 5.40 36.33 -12.52
N GLN A 227 4.97 37.60 -12.58
CA GLN A 227 4.90 38.50 -11.42
C GLN A 227 3.95 37.99 -10.31
N TYR A 228 3.08 37.03 -10.63
CA TYR A 228 2.12 36.44 -9.70
C TYR A 228 2.66 35.18 -9.01
N LYS A 229 3.88 34.72 -9.33
CA LYS A 229 4.45 33.53 -8.74
C LYS A 229 4.62 33.68 -7.23
N GLY A 230 4.30 32.63 -6.45
CA GLY A 230 4.31 32.69 -4.99
C GLY A 230 3.15 33.49 -4.38
N THR A 231 2.18 33.95 -5.17
CA THR A 231 1.01 34.70 -4.68
C THR A 231 -0.28 33.89 -4.76
N LEU A 232 -1.33 34.35 -4.06
CA LEU A 232 -2.66 33.72 -4.08
C LEU A 232 -3.52 34.16 -5.29
N PHE A 233 -3.01 35.04 -6.16
CA PHE A 233 -3.70 35.49 -7.36
C PHE A 233 -4.16 34.29 -8.22
N PRO A 234 -5.39 34.22 -8.75
CA PRO A 234 -6.35 35.30 -8.93
C PRO A 234 -7.33 35.45 -7.76
N PHE A 235 -7.12 34.79 -6.63
CA PHE A 235 -8.01 34.96 -5.49
C PHE A 235 -7.65 36.24 -4.74
N SER A 236 -8.66 36.89 -4.16
CA SER A 236 -8.45 38.03 -3.27
C SER A 236 -7.71 37.61 -1.99
N ASP A 237 -6.89 38.50 -1.42
CA ASP A 237 -6.20 38.28 -0.13
C ASP A 237 -7.15 37.96 1.03
N ASP A 238 -8.40 38.43 0.91
CA ASP A 238 -9.50 38.13 1.84
C ASP A 238 -9.94 36.65 1.86
N PHE A 239 -9.42 35.81 0.97
CA PHE A 239 -9.73 34.37 0.92
C PHE A 239 -9.50 33.66 2.26
N ARG A 240 -8.54 34.13 3.07
CA ARG A 240 -8.30 33.68 4.45
C ARG A 240 -9.58 33.59 5.27
N LYS A 241 -10.49 34.56 5.12
CA LYS A 241 -11.76 34.63 5.86
C LYS A 241 -12.68 33.42 5.58
N LEU A 242 -12.53 32.76 4.44
CA LEU A 242 -13.32 31.59 4.03
C LEU A 242 -12.83 30.29 4.68
N LEU A 243 -11.56 30.25 5.13
CA LEU A 243 -10.91 29.04 5.63
C LEU A 243 -11.35 28.63 7.06
N LYS A 244 -12.26 29.37 7.69
CA LYS A 244 -12.75 29.05 9.04
C LYS A 244 -13.42 27.67 9.15
N ARG A 245 -13.93 27.14 8.03
CA ARG A 245 -14.63 25.85 7.97
C ARG A 245 -13.64 24.69 7.87
N PRO A 246 -13.58 23.75 8.83
CA PRO A 246 -12.60 22.66 8.80
C PRO A 246 -12.78 21.72 7.59
N GLU A 247 -14.01 21.49 7.14
CA GLU A 247 -14.31 20.55 6.04
C GLU A 247 -13.71 20.95 4.68
N ILE A 248 -13.37 22.22 4.49
CA ILE A 248 -12.72 22.71 3.27
C ILE A 248 -11.20 22.80 3.40
N ARG A 249 -10.65 22.66 4.61
CA ARG A 249 -9.21 22.77 4.91
C ARG A 249 -8.45 21.47 4.68
N HIS A 250 -9.09 20.44 4.12
CA HIS A 250 -8.38 19.27 3.63
C HIS A 250 -7.84 19.50 2.21
N PRO A 251 -6.69 18.90 1.84
CA PRO A 251 -6.06 19.15 0.54
C PRO A 251 -6.99 18.96 -0.66
N ARG A 252 -7.73 17.85 -0.71
CA ARG A 252 -8.60 17.52 -1.84
C ARG A 252 -9.78 18.50 -1.98
N PRO A 253 -10.57 18.79 -0.92
CA PRO A 253 -11.55 19.87 -0.96
C PRO A 253 -11.00 21.22 -1.37
N LEU A 254 -9.86 21.62 -0.82
CA LEU A 254 -9.28 22.93 -1.08
C LEU A 254 -8.90 23.10 -2.55
N ILE A 255 -8.20 22.13 -3.13
CA ILE A 255 -7.84 22.14 -4.56
C ILE A 255 -9.10 22.09 -5.44
N LYS A 256 -10.12 21.32 -5.04
CA LYS A 256 -11.40 21.26 -5.75
C LYS A 256 -12.09 22.64 -5.79
N ILE A 257 -12.13 23.34 -4.66
CA ILE A 257 -12.63 24.73 -4.59
C ILE A 257 -11.81 25.64 -5.51
N GLY A 258 -10.47 25.51 -5.47
CA GLY A 258 -9.54 26.20 -6.37
C GLY A 258 -9.96 26.06 -7.85
N PHE A 259 -10.03 24.80 -8.30
CA PHE A 259 -10.40 24.44 -9.67
C PHE A 259 -11.78 24.95 -10.10
N PHE A 260 -12.81 24.67 -9.30
CA PHE A 260 -14.19 25.07 -9.67
C PHE A 260 -14.37 26.58 -9.64
N THR A 261 -13.67 27.29 -8.74
CA THR A 261 -13.68 28.75 -8.72
C THR A 261 -13.11 29.32 -10.01
N LEU A 262 -11.94 28.86 -10.44
CA LEU A 262 -11.31 29.30 -11.69
C LEU A 262 -12.19 28.98 -12.91
N SER A 263 -12.63 27.72 -13.03
CA SER A 263 -13.44 27.28 -14.17
C SER A 263 -14.75 28.07 -14.27
N ARG A 264 -15.42 28.35 -13.15
CA ARG A 264 -16.66 29.13 -13.16
C ARG A 264 -16.43 30.62 -13.38
N ALA A 265 -15.31 31.17 -12.90
CA ALA A 265 -14.93 32.55 -13.16
C ALA A 265 -14.66 32.76 -14.65
N GLU A 266 -13.93 31.85 -15.29
CA GLU A 266 -13.68 31.86 -16.74
C GLU A 266 -14.99 31.78 -17.54
N ASN A 267 -15.86 30.81 -17.23
CA ASN A 267 -17.15 30.65 -17.89
C ASN A 267 -18.07 31.88 -17.76
N LYS A 268 -17.99 32.58 -16.62
CA LYS A 268 -18.79 33.79 -16.35
C LYS A 268 -18.06 35.09 -16.71
N LYS A 269 -16.87 35.00 -17.30
CA LYS A 269 -16.01 36.14 -17.64
C LYS A 269 -15.79 37.10 -16.47
N ILE A 270 -15.56 36.54 -15.28
CA ILE A 270 -15.25 37.31 -14.07
C ILE A 270 -13.77 37.69 -14.10
N GLU A 271 -13.51 38.99 -14.05
CA GLU A 271 -12.14 39.49 -14.00
C GLU A 271 -11.49 39.25 -12.61
N PRO A 272 -10.22 38.82 -12.56
CA PRO A 272 -9.45 38.80 -11.33
C PRO A 272 -9.22 40.22 -10.75
N PRO A 273 -9.04 40.36 -9.43
CA PRO A 273 -9.10 39.32 -8.42
C PRO A 273 -10.55 38.85 -8.14
N ILE A 274 -10.73 37.54 -8.07
CA ILE A 274 -12.03 36.91 -7.85
C ILE A 274 -12.53 37.27 -6.45
N SER A 275 -13.68 37.94 -6.39
CA SER A 275 -14.27 38.41 -5.14
C SER A 275 -14.59 37.27 -4.16
N ILE A 276 -14.41 37.54 -2.87
CA ILE A 276 -14.75 36.60 -1.78
C ILE A 276 -16.19 36.07 -1.86
N LYS A 277 -17.15 36.93 -2.25
CA LYS A 277 -18.57 36.55 -2.40
C LYS A 277 -18.77 35.48 -3.47
N PHE A 278 -18.03 35.56 -4.57
CA PHE A 278 -18.09 34.57 -5.63
C PHE A 278 -17.50 33.23 -5.18
N ILE A 279 -16.33 33.27 -4.53
CA ILE A 279 -15.68 32.07 -4.01
C ILE A 279 -16.56 31.38 -2.95
N GLN A 280 -17.13 32.15 -2.02
CA GLN A 280 -18.08 31.65 -1.01
C GLN A 280 -19.25 30.91 -1.67
N LYS A 281 -19.84 31.47 -2.73
CA LYS A 281 -20.92 30.80 -3.47
C LYS A 281 -20.48 29.45 -4.04
N VAL A 282 -19.26 29.36 -4.59
CA VAL A 282 -18.72 28.08 -5.08
C VAL A 282 -18.52 27.08 -3.93
N ILE A 283 -18.01 27.55 -2.79
CA ILE A 283 -17.84 26.74 -1.59
C ILE A 283 -19.18 26.19 -1.11
N ASP A 284 -20.21 27.02 -1.00
CA ASP A 284 -21.52 26.60 -0.47
C ASP A 284 -22.24 25.64 -1.41
N GLU A 285 -22.03 25.74 -2.73
CA GLU A 285 -22.55 24.75 -3.68
C GLU A 285 -21.81 23.41 -3.61
N LEU A 286 -20.50 23.40 -3.39
CA LEU A 286 -19.70 22.17 -3.29
C LEU A 286 -19.77 21.50 -1.92
N TYR A 287 -19.87 22.30 -0.88
CA TYR A 287 -19.84 21.95 0.54
C TYR A 287 -20.91 22.77 1.26
N PRO A 288 -22.20 22.40 1.12
CA PRO A 288 -23.27 23.14 1.77
C PRO A 288 -23.09 23.14 3.30
N PRO A 289 -23.30 24.28 3.98
CA PRO A 289 -23.23 24.33 5.44
C PRO A 289 -24.21 23.32 6.04
N LYS A 290 -23.82 22.64 7.12
CA LYS A 290 -24.59 21.52 7.73
C LYS A 290 -25.97 21.91 8.31
N ASN A 291 -26.46 23.12 8.10
CA ASN A 291 -27.80 23.55 8.50
C ASN A 291 -28.76 23.62 7.32
N GLU A 292 -29.21 22.46 6.82
CA GLU A 292 -30.48 22.29 6.06
C GLU A 292 -30.84 20.81 5.75
N LYS A 293 -30.57 19.88 6.68
CA LYS A 293 -31.18 18.52 6.67
C LYS A 293 -32.27 18.35 7.75
N LYS A 294 -32.93 19.43 8.13
CA LYS A 294 -34.17 19.44 8.93
C LYS A 294 -35.14 20.45 8.33
N LYS A 295 -35.81 20.08 7.23
CA LYS A 295 -37.11 20.58 6.76
C LYS A 295 -37.45 19.97 5.40
N SER A 296 -37.62 18.65 5.37
CA SER A 296 -38.41 17.95 4.36
C SER A 296 -38.61 16.52 4.83
N SER A 297 -39.38 16.40 5.90
CA SER A 297 -40.17 15.24 6.29
C SER A 297 -41.62 15.65 6.10
#